data_AF-A0A533W7S7-F1
#
_entry.id   AF-A0A533W7S7-F1
#
_cell.length_a   1.000
_cell.length_b   1.000
_cell.length_c   1.000
_cell.angle_alpha   90.00
_cell.angle_beta   90.00
_cell.angle_gamma   90.00
#
_symmetry.space_group_name_H-M   'P 1'
#
loop_
_entity.id
_entity.type
_entity.pdbx_description
1 polymer ?
#
loop_
_entity_poly.entity_id
_entity_poly.type
_entity_poly.pdbx_seq_one_letter_code
_entity_poly.pdbx_strand_id
1 'polypeptide(L)'
;MGAQTPPAGMPQGTSSQERSALTKVMWFGVLALVGLVGGWAVAFLVLGTVFVSATNLNLPANPTPAQVGAALGPLFQNFSLLIPSILVIGLAGDVLLTMGFRDLAKVEKPKFSLPWKFMIVLIIGLVLLAGGLIPVFNDIPNIIAQAPTGPGAPSAAFFSAISTLIFAALIAVIGGIMALVGTIGGQILGLWRVGSRYNSTVIKIGAIFVIIPLLNFVAPILILVGAAQARGSLSKPV
;
A
#
# COMPACT_ATOMS: atom_id res chain seq x y z
N MET A 1 3.99 -10.88 50.84
CA MET A 1 4.33 -10.49 49.46
C MET A 1 3.93 -11.64 48.56
N GLY A 2 2.70 -11.63 48.04
CA GLY A 2 2.22 -12.67 47.14
C GLY A 2 2.72 -12.37 45.74
N ALA A 3 3.56 -13.23 45.18
CA ALA A 3 3.89 -13.20 43.76
C ALA A 3 2.58 -13.35 42.98
N GLN A 4 2.10 -12.26 42.36
CA GLN A 4 1.00 -12.37 41.42
C GLN A 4 1.56 -13.13 40.22
N THR A 5 1.02 -14.29 39.94
CA THR A 5 1.31 -14.98 38.68
C THR A 5 0.88 -14.05 37.54
N PRO A 6 1.70 -13.89 36.49
CA PRO A 6 1.28 -13.16 35.30
C PRO A 6 -0.07 -13.72 34.84
N PRO A 7 -1.04 -12.89 34.42
CA PRO A 7 -2.31 -13.39 33.93
C PRO A 7 -2.06 -14.44 32.84
N ALA A 8 -2.70 -15.60 33.00
CA ALA A 8 -2.48 -16.77 32.17
C ALA A 8 -2.58 -16.39 30.68
N GLY A 9 -1.48 -16.59 29.94
CA GLY A 9 -1.40 -16.33 28.50
C GLY A 9 -0.50 -15.18 28.06
N MET A 10 0.09 -14.38 28.96
CA MET A 10 1.10 -13.39 28.56
C MET A 10 2.49 -14.05 28.34
N PRO A 11 3.12 -13.90 27.16
CA PRO A 11 4.41 -14.53 26.88
C PRO A 11 5.55 -13.97 27.72
N GLN A 12 6.46 -14.85 28.18
CA GLN A 12 7.72 -14.50 28.86
C GLN A 12 8.84 -14.19 27.85
N GLY A 13 8.63 -13.25 26.92
CA GLY A 13 9.69 -12.74 26.06
C GLY A 13 10.62 -11.79 26.82
N THR A 14 11.86 -11.59 26.34
CA THR A 14 12.69 -10.49 26.85
C THR A 14 11.98 -9.18 26.52
N SER A 15 11.48 -8.49 27.56
CA SER A 15 10.52 -7.38 27.44
C SER A 15 10.96 -6.26 26.49
N SER A 16 12.27 -6.10 26.24
CA SER A 16 12.83 -5.10 25.33
C SER A 16 12.54 -5.39 23.85
N GLN A 17 12.66 -6.63 23.38
CA GLN A 17 12.41 -6.99 21.98
C GLN A 17 10.92 -6.86 21.64
N GLU A 18 10.05 -7.31 22.54
CA GLU A 18 8.59 -7.21 22.36
C GLU A 18 8.13 -5.75 22.38
N ARG A 19 8.66 -4.93 23.31
CA ARG A 19 8.38 -3.48 23.33
C ARG A 19 8.85 -2.81 22.04
N SER A 20 10.02 -3.17 21.53
CA SER A 20 10.54 -2.63 20.28
C SER A 20 9.64 -3.02 19.09
N ALA A 21 9.18 -4.27 19.03
CA ALA A 21 8.28 -4.72 17.98
C ALA A 21 6.92 -4.03 18.03
N LEU A 22 6.29 -3.95 19.21
CA LEU A 22 5.01 -3.26 19.38
C LEU A 22 5.11 -1.76 19.09
N THR A 23 6.26 -1.14 19.39
CA THR A 23 6.51 0.26 19.01
C THR A 23 6.54 0.43 17.49
N LYS A 24 7.11 -0.52 16.74
CA LYS A 24 7.09 -0.49 15.27
C LYS A 24 5.68 -0.73 14.71
N VAL A 25 4.90 -1.64 15.30
CA VAL A 25 3.47 -1.84 14.93
C VAL A 25 2.65 -0.58 15.19
N MET A 26 2.90 0.11 16.31
CA MET A 26 2.27 1.38 16.66
C MET A 26 2.63 2.47 15.62
N TRP A 27 3.90 2.63 15.27
CA TRP A 27 4.33 3.58 14.25
C TRP A 27 3.85 3.22 12.85
N PHE A 28 3.71 1.94 12.51
CA PHE A 28 3.00 1.52 11.30
C PHE A 28 1.57 2.08 11.29
N GLY A 29 0.83 1.98 12.40
CA GLY A 29 -0.52 2.57 12.51
C GLY A 29 -0.52 4.09 12.28
N VAL A 30 0.46 4.82 12.82
CA VAL A 30 0.63 6.26 12.57
C VAL A 30 0.92 6.54 11.10
N LEU A 31 1.89 5.87 10.50
CA LEU A 31 2.26 6.08 9.10
C LEU A 31 1.14 5.68 8.14
N ALA A 32 0.38 4.65 8.45
CA ALA A 32 -0.80 4.26 7.67
C ALA A 32 -1.89 5.34 7.72
N LEU A 33 -2.12 5.97 8.89
CA LEU A 33 -3.04 7.11 9.02
C LEU A 33 -2.54 8.33 8.23
N VAL A 34 -1.27 8.70 8.40
CA VAL A 34 -0.66 9.82 7.68
C VAL A 34 -0.69 9.57 6.17
N GLY A 35 -0.39 8.35 5.74
CA GLY A 35 -0.44 7.95 4.34
C GLY A 35 -1.85 7.98 3.77
N LEU A 36 -2.86 7.61 4.56
CA LEU A 36 -4.25 7.71 4.16
C LEU A 36 -4.70 9.17 4.01
N VAL A 37 -4.48 10.00 5.04
CA VAL A 37 -4.82 11.44 4.99
C VAL A 37 -4.06 12.15 3.88
N GLY A 38 -2.76 11.88 3.76
CA GLY A 38 -1.91 12.39 2.70
C GLY A 38 -2.39 11.94 1.32
N GLY A 39 -2.73 10.66 1.16
CA GLY A 39 -3.27 10.11 -0.09
C GLY A 39 -4.58 10.80 -0.50
N TRP A 40 -5.50 11.03 0.43
CA TRP A 40 -6.73 11.78 0.17
C TRP A 40 -6.46 13.25 -0.19
N ALA A 41 -5.54 13.92 0.52
CA ALA A 41 -5.17 15.30 0.22
C ALA A 41 -4.56 15.43 -1.18
N VAL A 42 -3.61 14.54 -1.53
CA VAL A 42 -2.99 14.52 -2.87
C VAL A 42 -4.04 14.17 -3.93
N ALA A 43 -4.90 13.17 -3.69
CA ALA A 43 -5.98 12.82 -4.60
C ALA A 43 -6.94 14.00 -4.84
N PHE A 44 -7.30 14.75 -3.80
CA PHE A 44 -8.15 15.93 -3.93
C PHE A 44 -7.48 17.04 -4.75
N LEU A 45 -6.19 17.32 -4.50
CA LEU A 45 -5.41 18.30 -5.26
C LEU A 45 -5.29 17.91 -6.74
N VAL A 46 -4.98 16.64 -7.02
CA VAL A 46 -4.86 16.11 -8.38
C VAL A 46 -6.20 16.04 -9.10
N LEU A 47 -7.28 15.64 -8.42
CA LEU A 47 -8.61 15.65 -9.01
C LEU A 47 -9.06 17.08 -9.33
N GLY A 48 -8.75 18.04 -8.47
CA GLY A 48 -8.98 19.46 -8.75
C GLY A 48 -8.29 19.94 -10.03
N THR A 49 -7.00 19.60 -10.23
CA THR A 49 -6.28 19.95 -11.47
C THR A 49 -6.79 19.18 -12.68
N VAL A 50 -7.27 17.95 -12.50
CA VAL A 50 -7.93 17.14 -13.53
C VAL A 50 -9.24 17.79 -14.00
N PHE A 51 -10.11 18.25 -13.09
CA PHE A 51 -11.34 18.95 -13.44
C PHE A 51 -11.05 20.26 -14.19
N VAL A 52 -10.07 21.05 -13.73
CA VAL A 52 -9.66 22.29 -14.40
C VAL A 52 -9.09 22.00 -15.81
N SER A 53 -8.29 20.94 -15.96
CA SER A 53 -7.74 20.54 -17.25
C SER A 53 -8.84 20.06 -18.20
N ALA A 54 -9.82 19.30 -17.68
CA ALA A 54 -10.95 18.80 -18.47
C ALA A 54 -11.90 19.93 -18.91
N THR A 55 -12.15 20.93 -18.07
CA THR A 55 -12.97 22.10 -18.44
C THR A 55 -12.30 23.01 -19.47
N ASN A 56 -10.98 22.90 -19.65
CA ASN A 56 -10.19 23.67 -20.62
C ASN A 56 -9.84 22.88 -21.89
N LEU A 57 -10.48 21.72 -22.13
CA LEU A 57 -10.37 20.96 -23.38
C LEU A 57 -10.96 21.77 -24.54
N ASN A 58 -10.19 22.72 -25.06
CA ASN A 58 -10.53 23.50 -26.24
C ASN A 58 -10.06 22.76 -27.49
N LEU A 59 -10.77 21.69 -27.83
CA LEU A 59 -10.51 20.90 -29.03
C LEU A 59 -11.25 21.53 -30.23
N PRO A 60 -10.62 21.57 -31.43
CA PRO A 60 -11.33 21.97 -32.65
C PRO A 60 -12.46 20.97 -32.97
N ALA A 61 -13.41 21.38 -33.81
CA ALA A 61 -14.61 20.58 -34.13
C ALA A 61 -14.32 19.16 -34.67
N ASN A 62 -13.13 18.93 -35.24
CA ASN A 62 -12.64 17.62 -35.68
C ASN A 62 -11.19 17.44 -35.21
N PRO A 63 -10.96 17.06 -33.94
CA PRO A 63 -9.62 16.95 -33.41
C PRO A 63 -8.91 15.72 -33.98
N THR A 64 -7.64 15.88 -34.34
CA THR A 64 -6.79 14.75 -34.72
C THR A 64 -6.45 13.93 -33.46
N PRO A 65 -6.11 12.63 -33.60
CA PRO A 65 -5.70 11.83 -32.45
C PRO A 65 -4.51 12.43 -31.69
N ALA A 66 -3.56 13.06 -32.40
CA ALA A 66 -2.47 13.81 -31.79
C ALA A 66 -2.94 14.96 -30.90
N GLN A 67 -3.97 15.72 -31.33
CA GLN A 67 -4.56 16.79 -30.53
C GLN A 67 -5.28 16.24 -29.29
N VAL A 68 -5.99 15.13 -29.42
CA VAL A 68 -6.64 14.46 -28.28
C VAL A 68 -5.60 13.94 -27.28
N GLY A 69 -4.55 13.26 -27.75
CA GLY A 69 -3.47 12.75 -26.91
C GLY A 69 -2.73 13.86 -26.18
N ALA A 70 -2.43 14.98 -26.86
CA ALA A 70 -1.80 16.15 -26.24
C ALA A 70 -2.70 16.79 -25.16
N ALA A 71 -4.00 16.89 -25.41
CA ALA A 71 -4.93 17.50 -24.46
C ALA A 71 -5.18 16.63 -23.22
N LEU A 72 -5.17 15.30 -23.37
CA LEU A 72 -5.31 14.35 -22.26
C LEU A 72 -3.98 14.09 -21.53
N GLY A 73 -2.84 14.35 -22.16
CA GLY A 73 -1.50 14.09 -21.60
C GLY A 73 -1.32 14.57 -20.15
N PRO A 74 -1.58 15.85 -19.83
CA PRO A 74 -1.45 16.37 -18.47
C PRO A 74 -2.33 15.65 -17.44
N LEU A 75 -3.53 15.21 -17.83
CA LEU A 75 -4.44 14.47 -16.96
C LEU A 75 -3.84 13.11 -16.56
N PHE A 76 -3.33 12.36 -17.54
CA PHE A 76 -2.69 11.07 -17.29
C PHE A 76 -1.38 11.18 -16.52
N GLN A 77 -0.58 12.22 -16.78
CA GLN A 77 0.63 12.52 -16.00
C GLN A 77 0.29 12.85 -14.53
N ASN A 78 -0.77 13.61 -14.28
CA ASN A 78 -1.19 13.90 -12.92
C ASN A 78 -1.67 12.64 -12.18
N PHE A 79 -2.38 11.73 -12.86
CA PHE A 79 -2.71 10.41 -12.30
C PHE A 79 -1.49 9.56 -12.00
N SER A 80 -0.46 9.58 -12.86
CA SER A 80 0.75 8.79 -12.63
C SER A 80 1.57 9.30 -11.43
N LEU A 81 1.53 10.60 -11.12
CA LEU A 81 2.16 11.20 -9.93
C LEU A 81 1.50 10.80 -8.59
N LEU A 82 0.23 10.37 -8.60
CA LEU A 82 -0.44 9.85 -7.40
C LEU A 82 0.23 8.58 -6.87
N ILE A 83 0.68 7.73 -7.78
CA ILE A 83 1.24 6.41 -7.47
C ILE A 83 2.47 6.52 -6.55
N PRO A 84 3.56 7.22 -6.92
CA PRO A 84 4.75 7.34 -6.06
C PRO A 84 4.44 8.08 -4.75
N SER A 85 3.56 9.09 -4.80
CA SER A 85 3.20 9.91 -3.62
C SER A 85 2.56 9.08 -2.51
N ILE A 86 1.64 8.17 -2.87
CA ILE A 86 0.99 7.26 -1.92
C ILE A 86 1.95 6.14 -1.51
N LEU A 87 2.75 5.65 -2.44
CA LEU A 87 3.66 4.53 -2.22
C LEU A 87 4.74 4.84 -1.17
N VAL A 88 5.35 6.02 -1.18
CA VAL A 88 6.47 6.35 -0.27
C VAL A 88 6.08 6.22 1.21
N ILE A 89 4.92 6.78 1.59
CA ILE A 89 4.47 6.75 3.00
C ILE A 89 4.01 5.34 3.38
N GLY A 90 3.32 4.63 2.47
CA GLY A 90 2.90 3.24 2.69
C GLY A 90 4.08 2.31 2.90
N LEU A 91 5.11 2.39 2.04
CA LEU A 91 6.32 1.57 2.12
C LEU A 91 7.08 1.78 3.43
N ALA A 92 7.18 3.01 3.93
CA ALA A 92 7.79 3.28 5.22
C ALA A 92 7.05 2.55 6.37
N GLY A 93 5.72 2.56 6.33
CA GLY A 93 4.88 1.78 7.24
C GLY A 93 5.13 0.28 7.12
N ASP A 94 5.11 -0.26 5.92
CA ASP A 94 5.29 -1.69 5.65
C ASP A 94 6.67 -2.19 6.08
N VAL A 95 7.72 -1.36 5.91
CA VAL A 95 9.06 -1.65 6.41
C VAL A 95 9.07 -1.73 7.93
N LEU A 96 8.44 -0.79 8.64
CA LEU A 96 8.34 -0.85 10.11
C LEU A 96 7.61 -2.11 10.56
N LEU A 97 6.52 -2.47 9.88
CA LEU A 97 5.75 -3.66 10.21
C LEU A 97 6.57 -4.95 9.94
N THR A 98 7.32 -4.99 8.84
CA THR A 98 8.29 -6.06 8.51
C THR A 98 9.32 -6.23 9.62
N MET A 99 9.92 -5.12 10.06
CA MET A 99 10.91 -5.12 11.15
C MET A 99 10.28 -5.55 12.47
N GLY A 100 9.04 -5.13 12.76
CA GLY A 100 8.29 -5.54 13.95
C GLY A 100 8.04 -7.05 13.99
N PHE A 101 7.58 -7.63 12.88
CA PHE A 101 7.39 -9.08 12.77
C PHE A 101 8.72 -9.85 12.82
N ARG A 102 9.78 -9.30 12.23
CA ARG A 102 11.13 -9.90 12.31
C ARG A 102 11.63 -9.94 13.75
N ASP A 103 11.39 -8.90 14.54
CA ASP A 103 11.74 -8.90 15.96
C ASP A 103 10.88 -9.89 16.76
N LEU A 104 9.57 -9.96 16.51
CA LEU A 104 8.71 -10.98 17.13
C LEU A 104 9.09 -12.41 16.74
N ALA A 105 9.63 -12.62 15.54
CA ALA A 105 10.11 -13.94 15.11
C ALA A 105 11.35 -14.41 15.88
N LYS A 106 12.10 -13.51 16.53
CA LYS A 106 13.19 -13.88 17.43
C LYS A 106 12.66 -14.46 18.75
N VAL A 107 11.47 -14.03 19.17
CA VAL A 107 10.81 -14.48 20.40
C VAL A 107 9.92 -15.70 20.15
N GLU A 108 9.15 -15.70 19.06
CA GLU A 108 8.23 -16.79 18.69
C GLU A 108 8.28 -17.08 17.19
N LYS A 109 9.35 -17.77 16.79
CA LYS A 109 9.65 -18.10 15.40
C LYS A 109 8.49 -18.77 14.64
N PRO A 110 7.77 -19.78 15.19
CA PRO A 110 6.70 -20.45 14.44
C PRO A 110 5.56 -19.50 14.05
N LYS A 111 5.27 -18.50 14.88
CA LYS A 111 4.17 -17.56 14.62
C LYS A 111 4.58 -16.39 13.73
N PHE A 112 5.82 -15.89 13.80
CA PHE A 112 6.15 -14.65 13.09
C PHE A 112 7.13 -14.81 11.92
N SER A 113 7.74 -15.98 11.73
CA SER A 113 8.71 -16.20 10.63
C SER A 113 8.11 -16.12 9.22
N LEU A 114 6.83 -16.41 9.08
CA LEU A 114 6.11 -16.36 7.80
C LEU A 114 5.59 -14.94 7.48
N PRO A 115 4.93 -14.23 8.42
CA PRO A 115 4.48 -12.85 8.18
C PRO A 115 5.54 -11.88 7.65
N TRP A 116 6.74 -11.81 8.24
CA TRP A 116 7.73 -10.84 7.78
C TRP A 116 8.26 -11.15 6.37
N LYS A 117 8.30 -12.43 5.97
CA LYS A 117 8.69 -12.81 4.60
C LYS A 117 7.63 -12.39 3.59
N PHE A 118 6.35 -12.58 3.92
CA PHE A 118 5.26 -12.08 3.09
C PHE A 118 5.20 -10.56 3.03
N MET A 119 5.62 -9.84 4.07
CA MET A 119 5.76 -8.38 3.98
C MET A 119 6.86 -7.96 2.98
N ILE A 120 7.93 -8.74 2.81
CA ILE A 120 8.92 -8.48 1.74
C ILE A 120 8.27 -8.70 0.37
N VAL A 121 7.47 -9.76 0.22
CA VAL A 121 6.69 -10.00 -1.01
C VAL A 121 5.72 -8.84 -1.29
N LEU A 122 5.06 -8.31 -0.25
CA LEU A 122 4.21 -7.11 -0.36
C LEU A 122 5.00 -5.92 -0.90
N ILE A 123 6.13 -5.58 -0.28
CA ILE A 123 6.95 -4.43 -0.67
C ILE A 123 7.43 -4.55 -2.12
N ILE A 124 7.96 -5.72 -2.51
CA ILE A 124 8.39 -5.96 -3.91
C ILE A 124 7.19 -5.87 -4.85
N GLY A 125 6.05 -6.46 -4.46
CA GLY A 125 4.81 -6.41 -5.23
C GLY A 125 4.32 -4.99 -5.46
N LEU A 126 4.32 -4.14 -4.43
CA LEU A 126 3.93 -2.74 -4.53
C LEU A 126 4.87 -1.92 -5.43
N VAL A 127 6.19 -2.18 -5.34
CA VAL A 127 7.17 -1.53 -6.23
C VAL A 127 6.97 -1.96 -7.69
N LEU A 128 6.75 -3.25 -7.95
CA LEU A 128 6.44 -3.75 -9.29
C LEU A 128 5.11 -3.20 -9.80
N LEU A 129 4.08 -3.18 -8.95
CA LEU A 129 2.77 -2.63 -9.28
C LEU A 129 2.90 -1.16 -9.70
N ALA A 130 3.63 -0.36 -8.93
CA ALA A 130 3.90 1.03 -9.29
C ALA A 130 4.72 1.16 -10.58
N GLY A 131 5.77 0.34 -10.73
CA GLY A 131 6.60 0.30 -11.93
C GLY A 131 5.85 -0.11 -13.20
N GLY A 132 4.77 -0.89 -13.08
CA GLY A 132 3.89 -1.22 -14.19
C GLY A 132 2.78 -0.18 -14.43
N LEU A 133 2.16 0.34 -13.37
CA LEU A 133 1.07 1.31 -13.50
C LEU A 133 1.54 2.67 -14.03
N ILE A 134 2.70 3.17 -13.61
CA ILE A 134 3.21 4.48 -14.04
C ILE A 134 3.36 4.54 -15.58
N PRO A 135 4.05 3.60 -16.25
CA PRO A 135 4.09 3.55 -17.71
C PRO A 135 2.70 3.39 -18.34
N VAL A 136 1.82 2.56 -17.77
CA VAL A 136 0.45 2.40 -18.29
C VAL A 136 -0.28 3.74 -18.38
N PHE A 137 -0.24 4.56 -17.33
CA PHE A 137 -0.85 5.90 -17.37
C PHE A 137 -0.14 6.81 -18.38
N ASN A 138 1.19 6.79 -18.42
CA ASN A 138 1.96 7.68 -19.31
C ASN A 138 1.87 7.30 -20.80
N ASP A 139 1.62 6.04 -21.13
CA ASP A 139 1.59 5.53 -22.50
C ASP A 139 0.22 5.72 -23.17
N ILE A 140 -0.87 5.81 -22.40
CA ILE A 140 -2.22 6.00 -22.96
C ILE A 140 -2.32 7.25 -23.85
N PRO A 141 -1.85 8.45 -23.44
CA PRO A 141 -1.81 9.62 -24.32
C PRO A 141 -1.00 9.40 -25.60
N ASN A 142 0.11 8.67 -25.52
CA ASN A 142 0.98 8.38 -26.66
C ASN A 142 0.31 7.43 -27.67
N ILE A 143 -0.40 6.41 -27.16
CA ILE A 143 -1.19 5.49 -27.98
C ILE A 143 -2.31 6.24 -28.71
N ILE A 144 -3.02 7.11 -27.99
CA ILE A 144 -4.06 7.96 -28.58
C ILE A 144 -3.46 8.85 -29.66
N ALA A 145 -2.33 9.51 -29.37
CA ALA A 145 -1.67 10.42 -30.32
C ALA A 145 -1.23 9.73 -31.61
N GLN A 146 -0.92 8.43 -31.55
CA GLN A 146 -0.41 7.64 -32.68
C GLN A 146 -1.49 6.76 -33.32
N ALA A 147 -2.75 6.90 -32.93
CA ALA A 147 -3.84 6.10 -33.46
C ALA A 147 -4.00 6.30 -34.98
N PRO A 148 -4.23 5.22 -35.76
CA PRO A 148 -4.44 5.33 -37.21
C PRO A 148 -5.63 6.22 -37.55
N THR A 149 -5.44 7.19 -38.45
CA THR A 149 -6.46 8.16 -38.89
C THR A 149 -7.17 7.79 -40.19
N GLY A 150 -6.76 6.70 -40.83
CA GLY A 150 -7.31 6.27 -42.11
C GLY A 150 -7.00 4.80 -42.42
N PRO A 151 -7.54 4.27 -43.53
CA PRO A 151 -7.31 2.91 -43.96
C PRO A 151 -5.84 2.74 -44.37
N GLY A 152 -5.07 2.08 -43.52
CA GLY A 152 -3.64 1.81 -43.69
C GLY A 152 -3.12 0.98 -42.51
N ALA A 153 -1.94 0.39 -42.66
CA ALA A 153 -1.30 -0.32 -41.56
C ALA A 153 -0.91 0.66 -40.43
N PRO A 154 -1.10 0.32 -39.14
CA PRO A 154 -0.66 1.16 -38.05
C PRO A 154 0.85 1.43 -38.11
N SER A 155 1.26 2.60 -37.63
CA SER A 155 2.68 2.98 -37.61
C SER A 155 3.50 2.07 -36.69
N ALA A 156 4.80 1.94 -36.94
CA ALA A 156 5.71 1.22 -36.04
C ALA A 156 5.72 1.82 -34.62
N ALA A 157 5.56 3.15 -34.52
CA ALA A 157 5.43 3.85 -33.25
C ALA A 157 4.19 3.37 -32.48
N PHE A 158 3.03 3.26 -33.15
CA PHE A 158 1.80 2.76 -32.54
C PHE A 158 1.98 1.33 -31.99
N PHE A 159 2.59 0.43 -32.77
CA PHE A 159 2.88 -0.93 -32.30
C PHE A 159 3.86 -0.96 -31.12
N SER A 160 4.86 -0.07 -31.12
CA SER A 160 5.78 0.07 -30.00
C SER A 160 5.07 0.57 -28.74
N ALA A 161 4.16 1.53 -28.86
CA ALA A 161 3.41 2.05 -27.72
C ALA A 161 2.49 0.99 -27.12
N ILE A 162 1.82 0.19 -27.97
CA ILE A 162 1.00 -0.95 -27.53
C ILE A 162 1.84 -2.04 -26.87
N SER A 163 3.03 -2.36 -27.40
CA SER A 163 3.88 -3.40 -26.81
C SER A 163 4.43 -2.99 -25.44
N THR A 164 4.84 -1.74 -25.27
CA THR A 164 5.23 -1.18 -23.98
C THR A 164 4.06 -1.22 -22.99
N LEU A 165 2.85 -0.83 -23.41
CA LEU A 165 1.65 -0.89 -22.58
C LEU A 165 1.35 -2.32 -22.11
N ILE A 166 1.43 -3.32 -23.01
CA ILE A 166 1.21 -4.73 -22.65
C ILE A 166 2.24 -5.19 -21.63
N PHE A 167 3.52 -4.90 -21.85
CA PHE A 167 4.58 -5.29 -20.93
C PHE A 167 4.42 -4.63 -19.56
N ALA A 168 4.11 -3.33 -19.53
CA ALA A 168 3.82 -2.59 -18.31
C ALA A 168 2.60 -3.14 -17.56
N ALA A 169 1.53 -3.47 -18.28
CA ALA A 169 0.34 -4.11 -17.72
C ALA A 169 0.65 -5.48 -17.11
N LEU A 170 1.48 -6.30 -17.77
CA LEU A 170 1.91 -7.60 -17.22
C LEU A 170 2.72 -7.42 -15.93
N ILE A 171 3.65 -6.46 -15.89
CA ILE A 171 4.37 -6.11 -14.66
C ILE A 171 3.40 -5.68 -13.56
N ALA A 172 2.41 -4.85 -13.88
CA ALA A 172 1.41 -4.39 -12.92
C ALA A 172 0.58 -5.57 -12.37
N VAL A 173 0.18 -6.52 -13.21
CA VAL A 173 -0.56 -7.73 -12.79
C VAL A 173 0.28 -8.58 -11.84
N ILE A 174 1.55 -8.85 -12.20
CA ILE A 174 2.46 -9.63 -11.34
C ILE A 174 2.66 -8.91 -9.99
N GLY A 175 2.93 -7.60 -10.03
CA GLY A 175 3.06 -6.79 -8.83
C GLY A 175 1.81 -6.79 -7.97
N GLY A 176 0.62 -6.68 -8.58
CA GLY A 176 -0.67 -6.72 -7.91
C GLY A 176 -0.96 -8.05 -7.23
N ILE A 177 -0.64 -9.18 -7.87
CA ILE A 177 -0.76 -10.51 -7.27
C ILE A 177 0.18 -10.66 -6.08
N MET A 178 1.44 -10.23 -6.22
CA MET A 178 2.42 -10.27 -5.13
C MET A 178 1.99 -9.38 -3.96
N ALA A 179 1.50 -8.17 -4.25
CA ALA A 179 0.98 -7.27 -3.24
C ALA A 179 -0.21 -7.90 -2.51
N LEU A 180 -1.16 -8.49 -3.21
CA LEU A 180 -2.31 -9.18 -2.60
C LEU A 180 -1.88 -10.34 -1.67
N VAL A 181 -0.98 -11.20 -2.14
CA VAL A 181 -0.44 -12.31 -1.36
C VAL A 181 0.29 -11.79 -0.11
N GLY A 182 1.08 -10.73 -0.28
CA GLY A 182 1.81 -10.09 0.81
C GLY A 182 0.90 -9.39 1.83
N THR A 183 -0.17 -8.74 1.40
CA THR A 183 -1.19 -8.14 2.27
C THR A 183 -1.86 -9.21 3.12
N ILE A 184 -2.32 -10.30 2.52
CA ILE A 184 -3.01 -11.37 3.24
C ILE A 184 -2.05 -12.12 4.19
N GLY A 185 -0.95 -12.64 3.66
CA GLY A 185 -0.02 -13.50 4.40
C GLY A 185 0.91 -12.74 5.34
N GLY A 186 1.23 -11.49 5.02
CA GLY A 186 2.14 -10.64 5.77
C GLY A 186 1.39 -9.75 6.73
N GLN A 187 0.65 -8.79 6.19
CA GLN A 187 0.03 -7.71 6.95
C GLN A 187 -1.14 -8.22 7.82
N ILE A 188 -2.16 -8.81 7.20
CA ILE A 188 -3.37 -9.26 7.90
C ILE A 188 -3.03 -10.39 8.87
N LEU A 189 -2.43 -11.48 8.38
CA LEU A 189 -2.08 -12.62 9.21
C LEU A 189 -1.08 -12.24 10.31
N GLY A 190 -0.09 -11.40 10.01
CA GLY A 190 0.90 -10.93 10.98
C GLY A 190 0.26 -10.12 12.11
N LEU A 191 -0.56 -9.13 11.76
CA LEU A 191 -1.30 -8.32 12.74
C LEU A 191 -2.28 -9.17 13.56
N TRP A 192 -3.00 -10.11 12.92
CA TRP A 192 -3.89 -11.04 13.62
C TRP A 192 -3.12 -11.89 14.65
N ARG A 193 -1.92 -12.36 14.30
CA ARG A 193 -1.04 -13.12 15.20
C ARG A 193 -0.53 -12.24 16.35
N VAL A 194 -0.21 -10.97 16.11
CA VAL A 194 0.08 -9.99 17.17
C VAL A 194 -1.12 -9.86 18.12
N GLY A 195 -2.31 -9.61 17.59
CA GLY A 195 -3.53 -9.51 18.41
C GLY A 195 -3.84 -10.79 19.18
N SER A 196 -3.55 -11.95 18.62
CA SER A 196 -3.70 -13.24 19.32
C SER A 196 -2.68 -13.42 20.44
N ARG A 197 -1.42 -13.04 20.22
CA ARG A 197 -0.34 -13.15 21.22
C ARG A 197 -0.57 -12.25 22.42
N TYR A 198 -1.08 -11.04 22.22
CA TYR A 198 -1.31 -10.07 23.29
C TYR A 198 -2.78 -9.98 23.73
N ASN A 199 -3.60 -10.99 23.36
CA ASN A 199 -5.03 -11.06 23.64
C ASN A 199 -5.81 -9.76 23.31
N SER A 200 -5.44 -9.08 22.22
CA SER A 200 -6.07 -7.84 21.77
C SER A 200 -7.03 -8.12 20.62
N THR A 201 -8.33 -8.12 20.93
CA THR A 201 -9.41 -8.17 19.92
C THR A 201 -9.36 -6.95 19.00
N VAL A 202 -8.94 -5.79 19.51
CA VAL A 202 -8.83 -4.54 18.74
C VAL A 202 -7.84 -4.70 17.58
N ILE A 203 -6.66 -5.28 17.81
CA ILE A 203 -5.68 -5.54 16.74
C ILE A 203 -6.23 -6.56 15.73
N LYS A 204 -6.92 -7.61 16.18
CA LYS A 204 -7.49 -8.64 15.30
C LYS A 204 -8.54 -8.06 14.35
N ILE A 205 -9.45 -7.23 14.85
CA ILE A 205 -10.46 -6.54 14.04
C ILE A 205 -9.76 -5.56 13.08
N GLY A 206 -8.81 -4.78 13.59
CA GLY A 206 -8.00 -3.86 12.78
C GLY A 206 -7.31 -4.57 11.62
N ALA A 207 -6.76 -5.76 11.85
CA ALA A 207 -6.11 -6.57 10.81
C ALA A 207 -7.08 -6.97 9.68
N ILE A 208 -8.31 -7.36 10.00
CA ILE A 208 -9.32 -7.68 8.97
C ILE A 208 -9.72 -6.42 8.20
N PHE A 209 -9.89 -5.30 8.89
CA PHE A 209 -10.36 -4.05 8.27
C PHE A 209 -9.38 -3.48 7.23
N VAL A 210 -8.11 -3.90 7.24
CA VAL A 210 -7.12 -3.53 6.22
C VAL A 210 -7.59 -3.88 4.80
N ILE A 211 -8.29 -5.00 4.60
CA ILE A 211 -8.71 -5.44 3.26
C ILE A 211 -10.04 -4.82 2.81
N ILE A 212 -10.84 -4.30 3.74
CA ILE A 212 -12.18 -3.79 3.44
C ILE A 212 -12.03 -2.30 3.08
N PRO A 213 -12.24 -1.89 1.80
CA PRO A 213 -11.92 -0.53 1.35
C PRO A 213 -12.62 0.56 2.15
N LEU A 214 -13.88 0.32 2.53
CA LEU A 214 -14.69 1.25 3.32
C LEU A 214 -14.31 1.29 4.81
N LEU A 215 -13.55 0.33 5.33
CA LEU A 215 -13.14 0.29 6.74
C LEU A 215 -11.63 0.51 6.92
N ASN A 216 -10.90 0.73 5.82
CA ASN A 216 -9.44 0.85 5.87
C ASN A 216 -8.99 2.10 6.66
N PHE A 217 -9.85 3.10 6.86
CA PHE A 217 -9.55 4.28 7.69
C PHE A 217 -9.63 3.99 9.19
N VAL A 218 -10.46 3.01 9.57
CA VAL A 218 -10.60 2.56 10.97
C VAL A 218 -9.47 1.60 11.34
N ALA A 219 -9.03 0.76 10.39
CA ALA A 219 -7.98 -0.24 10.59
C ALA A 219 -6.72 0.29 11.29
N PRO A 220 -6.05 1.37 10.81
CA PRO A 220 -4.81 1.83 11.41
C PRO A 220 -5.04 2.46 12.79
N ILE A 221 -6.22 3.02 13.08
CA ILE A 221 -6.60 3.50 14.43
C ILE A 221 -6.66 2.31 15.39
N LEU A 222 -7.36 1.25 15.01
CA LEU A 222 -7.48 0.05 15.84
C LEU A 222 -6.13 -0.60 16.09
N ILE A 223 -5.29 -0.69 15.06
CA ILE A 223 -3.93 -1.25 15.18
C ILE A 223 -3.06 -0.39 16.10
N LEU A 224 -3.12 0.93 15.96
CA LEU A 224 -2.41 1.89 16.81
C LEU A 224 -2.81 1.73 18.28
N VAL A 225 -4.11 1.82 18.56
CA VAL A 225 -4.66 1.74 19.93
C VAL A 225 -4.36 0.37 20.55
N GLY A 226 -4.58 -0.71 19.80
CA GLY A 226 -4.33 -2.06 20.28
C GLY A 226 -2.85 -2.31 20.57
N ALA A 227 -1.93 -1.83 19.72
CA ALA A 227 -0.49 -1.94 19.96
C ALA A 227 -0.03 -1.12 21.16
N ALA A 228 -0.57 0.09 21.35
CA ALA A 228 -0.28 0.93 22.51
C ALA A 228 -0.74 0.27 23.83
N GLN A 229 -1.95 -0.32 23.84
CA GLN A 229 -2.46 -1.06 25.00
C GLN A 229 -1.61 -2.29 25.32
N ALA A 230 -1.28 -3.09 24.30
CA ALA A 230 -0.42 -4.27 24.45
C ALA A 230 0.98 -3.90 24.97
N ARG A 231 1.53 -2.76 24.54
CA ARG A 231 2.83 -2.28 25.03
C ARG A 231 2.73 -1.77 26.48
N GLY A 232 1.64 -1.11 26.83
CA GLY A 232 1.38 -0.61 28.19
C GLY A 232 1.28 -1.75 29.21
N SER A 233 0.65 -2.87 28.86
CA SER A 233 0.56 -4.05 29.74
C SER A 233 1.92 -4.68 30.02
N LEU A 234 2.86 -4.65 29.07
CA LEU A 234 4.25 -5.10 29.27
C LEU A 234 5.07 -4.19 30.21
N SER A 235 4.53 -3.04 30.62
CA SER A 235 5.22 -2.06 31.48
C SER A 235 4.73 -2.07 32.92
N LYS A 236 3.64 -2.81 33.21
CA LYS A 236 3.16 -2.97 34.58
C LYS A 236 4.05 -4.00 35.29
N PRO A 237 4.64 -3.68 36.45
CA PRO A 237 5.31 -4.68 37.27
C PRO A 237 4.28 -5.74 37.68
N VAL A 238 4.69 -7.01 37.61
CA VAL A 238 3.95 -8.17 38.11
C VAL A 238 4.30 -8.35 39.59
#